data_AF-A0A849G2G4-F1
#
_entry.id   AF-A0A849G2G4-F1
#
_cell.length_a   1.000
_cell.length_b   1.000
_cell.length_c   1.000
_cell.angle_alpha   90.00
_cell.angle_beta   90.00
_cell.angle_gamma   90.00
#
_symmetry.space_group_name_H-M   'P 1'
#
loop_
_entity.id
_entity.type
_entity.pdbx_description
1 polymer ?
#
loop_
_entity_poly.entity_id
_entity_poly.type
_entity_poly.pdbx_seq_one_letter_code
_entity_poly.pdbx_strand_id
1 'polypeptide(L)' 'ETFRALAEDEATMNEERRTGGAAYSVARHIELLVAMIVEARLLVNDPA' A
#
# COMPACT_ATOMS: atom_id res chain seq x y z
N GLU A 1 -4.73 -5.30 -11.73
CA GLU A 1 -5.72 -5.37 -10.63
C GLU A 1 -5.06 -5.25 -9.26
N THR A 2 -3.94 -5.94 -9.03
CA THR A 2 -3.12 -5.93 -7.79
C THR A 2 -2.80 -4.53 -7.25
N PHE A 3 -2.29 -3.62 -8.07
CA PHE A 3 -1.95 -2.26 -7.62
C PHE A 3 -3.13 -1.49 -7.03
N ARG A 4 -4.34 -1.66 -7.60
CA ARG A 4 -5.54 -0.97 -7.10
C ARG A 4 -5.93 -1.46 -5.71
N ALA A 5 -5.89 -2.78 -5.49
CA ALA A 5 -6.17 -3.37 -4.18
C ALA A 5 -5.17 -2.87 -3.12
N LEU A 6 -3.87 -2.81 -3.46
CA LEU A 6 -2.86 -2.27 -2.54
C LEU A 6 -3.08 -0.79 -2.21
N ALA A 7 -3.57 0.02 -3.17
CA ALA A 7 -3.90 1.42 -2.94
C ALA A 7 -5.14 1.61 -2.04
N GLU A 8 -6.13 0.72 -2.14
CA GLU A 8 -7.32 0.72 -1.26
C GLU A 8 -6.93 0.33 0.19
N ASP A 9 -6.07 -0.67 0.34
CA ASP A 9 -5.51 -1.06 1.64
C ASP A 9 -4.69 0.08 2.26
N GLU A 10 -3.90 0.80 1.46
CA GLU A 10 -3.09 1.93 1.94
C GLU A 10 -3.97 3.06 2.43
N ALA A 11 -5.04 3.38 1.69
CA ALA A 11 -5.98 4.43 2.09
C ALA A 11 -6.61 4.13 3.46
N THR A 12 -7.01 2.87 3.68
CA THR A 12 -7.56 2.40 4.96
C THR A 12 -6.52 2.55 6.08
N MET A 13 -5.31 2.07 5.84
CA MET A 13 -4.24 2.06 6.83
C MET A 13 -3.70 3.46 7.16
N ASN A 14 -3.70 4.37 6.18
CA ASN A 14 -3.34 5.76 6.38
C ASN A 14 -4.39 6.50 7.22
N GLU A 15 -5.67 6.15 7.09
CA GLU A 15 -6.71 6.69 7.98
C GLU A 15 -6.51 6.20 9.42
N GLU A 16 -6.22 4.92 9.63
CA GLU A 16 -5.86 4.39 10.96
C GLU A 16 -4.62 5.10 11.54
N ARG A 17 -3.60 5.36 10.72
CA ARG A 17 -2.40 6.11 11.13
C ARG A 17 -2.74 7.53 11.59
N ARG A 18 -3.65 8.22 10.89
CA ARG A 18 -4.04 9.61 11.18
C ARG A 18 -4.91 9.72 12.42
N THR A 19 -5.78 8.74 12.63
CA THR A 19 -6.72 8.70 13.75
C THR A 19 -6.13 8.05 15.00
N GLY A 20 -4.98 7.39 14.89
CA GLY A 20 -4.33 6.69 16.00
C GLY A 20 -5.01 5.38 16.37
N GLY A 21 -5.53 4.65 15.37
CA GLY A 21 -6.20 3.37 15.56
C GLY A 21 -5.33 2.35 16.31
N ALA A 22 -5.91 1.63 17.27
CA ALA A 22 -5.16 0.67 18.10
C ALA A 22 -4.56 -0.51 17.30
N ALA A 23 -5.06 -0.77 16.09
CA ALA A 23 -4.56 -1.78 15.18
C ALA A 23 -3.44 -1.27 14.24
N TYR A 24 -3.15 0.04 14.24
CA TYR A 24 -2.16 0.61 13.34
C TYR A 24 -0.77 0.03 13.62
N SER A 25 -0.12 -0.46 12.57
CA SER A 25 1.26 -0.97 12.61
C SER A 25 2.11 -0.28 11.55
N VAL A 26 3.07 0.53 11.97
CA VAL A 26 4.00 1.20 11.06
C VAL A 26 4.79 0.21 10.19
N ALA A 27 5.15 -0.96 10.75
CA ALA A 27 5.88 -2.00 10.01
C ALA A 27 5.04 -2.54 8.84
N ARG A 28 3.77 -2.89 9.10
CA ARG A 28 2.84 -3.33 8.05
C ARG A 28 2.58 -2.24 7.01
N HIS A 29 2.59 -0.97 7.41
CA HIS A 29 2.37 0.14 6.48
C HIS A 29 3.54 0.26 5.50
N ILE A 30 4.77 0.11 6.01
CA ILE A 30 5.97 0.12 5.18
C ILE A 30 5.96 -1.08 4.22
N GLU A 31 5.60 -2.28 4.68
CA GLU A 31 5.48 -3.46 3.81
C GLU A 31 4.48 -3.23 2.66
N LEU A 32 3.34 -2.62 2.97
CA LEU A 32 2.32 -2.27 1.98
C LEU A 32 2.83 -1.25 0.96
N LEU A 33 3.51 -0.18 1.41
CA LEU A 33 4.12 0.83 0.54
C LEU A 33 5.20 0.21 -0.36
N VAL A 34 6.00 -0.72 0.16
CA VAL A 34 6.99 -1.46 -0.64
C VAL A 34 6.32 -2.29 -1.72
N ALA A 35 5.26 -3.03 -1.39
CA ALA A 35 4.48 -3.80 -2.36
C ALA A 35 3.92 -2.90 -3.47
N MET A 36 3.36 -1.74 -3.13
CA MET A 36 2.89 -0.76 -4.11
C MET A 36 4.01 -0.27 -5.03
N ILE A 37 5.20 0.04 -4.50
CA ILE A 37 6.34 0.48 -5.31
C ILE A 37 6.77 -0.62 -6.29
N VAL A 38 6.78 -1.87 -5.86
CA VAL A 38 7.11 -3.02 -6.73
C VAL A 38 6.08 -3.15 -7.84
N GLU A 39 4.79 -3.15 -7.51
CA GLU A 39 3.71 -3.24 -8.50
C GLU A 39 3.72 -2.05 -9.48
N ALA A 40 3.96 -0.83 -9.01
CA ALA A 40 4.10 0.34 -9.86
C ALA A 40 5.27 0.19 -10.84
N ARG A 41 6.42 -0.33 -10.38
CA ARG A 41 7.57 -0.61 -11.24
C ARG A 41 7.25 -1.69 -12.27
N LEU A 42 6.51 -2.73 -11.88
CA LEU A 42 6.09 -3.77 -12.82
C LEU A 42 5.18 -3.19 -13.90
N LEU A 43 4.17 -2.38 -13.54
CA LEU A 43 3.28 -1.72 -14.50
C LEU A 43 4.02 -0.81 -15.49
N VAL A 44 5.08 -0.13 -15.05
CA VAL A 44 5.90 0.72 -15.92
C VAL A 44 6.81 -0.10 -16.85
N ASN A 45 7.28 -1.26 -16.38
CA ASN A 45 8.25 -2.10 -17.10
C ASN A 45 7.61 -3.30 -17.82
N ASP A 46 6.29 -3.47 -17.73
CA ASP A 46 5.54 -4.48 -18.47
C ASP A 46 5.25 -3.92 -19.88
N PRO A 47 5.88 -4.47 -20.94
CA PRO A 47 5.75 -3.95 -22.30
C PRO A 47 4.47 -4.46 -23.02
N ALA A 48 3.50 -5.01 -22.28
CA ALA A 48 2.22 -5.45 -22.83
C ALA A 48 1.47 -4.35 -23.62
#